data_AF-A0AA89AXQ2-F1
#
_entry.id   AF-A0AA89AXQ2-F1
#
_cell.length_a   1.000
_cell.length_b   1.000
_cell.length_c   1.000
_cell.angle_alpha   90.00
_cell.angle_beta   90.00
_cell.angle_gamma   90.00
#
_symmetry.space_group_name_H-M   'P 1'
#
loop_
_entity.id
_entity.type
_entity.pdbx_description
1 polymer ?
#
loop_
_entity_poly.entity_id
_entity_poly.type
_entity_poly.pdbx_seq_one_letter_code
_entity_poly.pdbx_strand_id
1 'polypeptide(L)'
;MVTATKYHFFCLATLFILGALASHASARSLHQTSMLEKHEEWIARYGRIYKDAEEKNRRFKIFEENVKHIEAFNRANAKHYKLSVNEFADLTNEEFTNSRNRFKSHVCASQTTSFKYENVTAVPPTMDWRKKGAVTPVKDQGQCGCCWAFSAVAATEGITQLKTGKLISLSEQELVDCDTGGEDQGCEGGLMDNAFDFIQQNRGLSTEANYPYQG
;
A
#
# COMPACT_ATOMS: atom_id res chain seq x y z
N MET A 1 12.96 -56.28 40.09
CA MET A 1 12.03 -55.14 40.20
C MET A 1 12.56 -53.85 39.55
N VAL A 2 13.83 -53.46 39.74
CA VAL A 2 14.38 -52.18 39.22
C VAL A 2 14.39 -52.04 37.69
N THR A 3 14.57 -53.14 36.94
CA THR A 3 14.60 -53.13 35.47
C THR A 3 13.22 -52.88 34.86
N ALA A 4 12.16 -53.51 35.37
CA ALA A 4 10.79 -53.33 34.91
C ALA A 4 10.31 -51.87 35.06
N THR A 5 10.68 -51.21 36.17
CA THR A 5 10.37 -49.79 36.40
C THR A 5 11.07 -48.87 35.40
N LYS A 6 12.31 -49.19 35.00
CA LYS A 6 13.05 -48.44 33.97
C LYS A 6 12.44 -48.59 32.58
N TYR A 7 12.02 -49.80 32.19
CA TYR A 7 11.32 -50.02 30.92
C TYR A 7 9.96 -49.31 30.89
N HIS A 8 9.23 -49.32 32.01
CA HIS A 8 7.96 -48.61 32.13
C HIS A 8 8.14 -47.08 31.97
N PHE A 9 9.17 -46.51 32.60
CA PHE A 9 9.50 -45.09 32.45
C PHE A 9 9.89 -44.73 31.01
N PHE A 10 10.66 -45.60 30.34
CA PHE A 10 11.03 -45.41 28.94
C PHE A 10 9.81 -45.46 28.01
N CYS A 11 8.90 -46.43 28.21
CA CYS A 11 7.64 -46.51 27.47
C CYS A 11 6.72 -45.31 27.70
N LEU A 12 6.64 -44.79 28.93
CA LEU A 12 5.84 -43.60 29.23
C LEU A 12 6.45 -42.34 28.57
N ALA A 13 7.78 -42.21 28.58
CA ALA A 13 8.47 -41.11 27.91
C ALA A 13 8.28 -41.15 26.39
N THR A 14 8.37 -42.32 25.76
CA THR A 14 8.16 -42.45 24.31
C THR A 14 6.70 -42.18 23.92
N LEU A 15 5.72 -42.66 24.70
CA LEU A 15 4.31 -42.34 24.49
C LEU A 15 4.03 -40.84 24.61
N PHE A 16 4.63 -40.16 25.59
CA PHE A 16 4.50 -38.71 25.74
C PHE A 16 5.10 -37.94 24.56
N ILE A 17 6.29 -38.34 24.09
CA ILE A 17 6.94 -37.73 22.91
C ILE A 17 6.07 -37.93 21.66
N LEU A 18 5.57 -39.15 21.42
CA LEU A 18 4.71 -39.45 20.28
C LEU A 18 3.40 -38.64 20.33
N GLY A 19 2.79 -38.52 21.51
CA GLY A 19 1.59 -37.70 21.72
C GLY A 19 1.84 -36.21 21.47
N ALA A 20 3.00 -35.68 21.94
CA ALA A 20 3.40 -34.30 21.68
C ALA A 20 3.64 -34.05 20.19
N LEU A 21 4.35 -34.95 19.49
CA LEU A 21 4.60 -34.85 18.05
C LEU A 21 3.31 -34.89 17.22
N ALA A 22 2.38 -35.81 17.55
CA ALA A 22 1.07 -35.88 16.89
C ALA A 22 0.26 -34.60 17.09
N SER A 23 0.22 -34.07 18.33
CA SER A 23 -0.48 -32.82 18.63
C SER A 23 0.08 -31.62 17.86
N HIS A 24 1.41 -31.52 17.76
CA HIS A 24 2.07 -30.48 16.96
C HIS A 24 1.76 -30.62 15.46
N ALA A 25 1.76 -31.84 14.93
CA ALA A 25 1.43 -32.11 13.52
C ALA A 25 -0.03 -31.70 13.21
N SER A 26 -0.99 -32.08 14.06
CA SER A 26 -2.39 -31.68 13.93
C SER A 26 -2.57 -30.16 14.02
N ALA A 27 -1.90 -29.50 14.97
CA ALA A 27 -1.96 -28.04 15.11
C ALA A 27 -1.41 -27.32 13.88
N ARG A 28 -0.31 -27.81 13.30
CA ARG A 28 0.25 -27.28 12.04
C ARG A 28 -0.73 -27.45 10.88
N SER A 29 -1.33 -28.63 10.74
CA SER A 29 -2.33 -28.90 9.70
C SER A 29 -3.53 -27.95 9.83
N LEU A 30 -4.08 -27.76 11.03
CA LEU A 30 -5.20 -26.86 11.26
C LEU A 30 -4.86 -25.41 10.94
N HIS A 31 -3.67 -24.95 11.35
CA HIS A 31 -3.19 -23.60 11.04
C HIS A 31 -3.06 -23.40 9.52
N GLN A 32 -2.49 -24.37 8.81
CA GLN A 32 -2.35 -24.31 7.36
C GLN A 32 -3.72 -24.30 6.66
N THR A 33 -4.67 -25.13 7.10
CA THR A 33 -6.05 -25.11 6.58
C THR A 33 -6.71 -23.75 6.80
N SER A 34 -6.56 -23.17 8.00
CA SER A 34 -7.10 -21.83 8.31
C SER A 34 -6.48 -20.73 7.44
N MET A 35 -5.17 -20.79 7.18
CA MET A 35 -4.49 -19.80 6.33
C MET A 35 -4.91 -19.93 4.86
N LEU A 36 -5.11 -21.15 4.36
CA LEU A 36 -5.63 -21.39 3.02
C LEU A 36 -7.05 -20.82 2.86
N GLU A 37 -7.93 -21.05 3.83
CA GLU A 37 -9.30 -20.52 3.82
C GLU A 37 -9.31 -18.99 3.81
N LYS A 38 -8.50 -18.35 4.67
CA LYS A 38 -8.31 -16.88 4.66
C LYS A 38 -7.82 -16.36 3.31
N HIS A 39 -6.92 -17.10 2.65
CA HIS A 39 -6.40 -16.70 1.34
C HIS A 39 -7.47 -16.81 0.25
N GLU A 40 -8.27 -17.87 0.22
CA GLU A 40 -9.37 -18.00 -0.75
C GLU A 40 -10.44 -16.91 -0.55
N GLU A 41 -10.82 -16.61 0.69
CA GLU A 41 -11.73 -15.49 1.00
C GLU A 41 -11.16 -14.14 0.54
N TRP A 42 -9.86 -13.94 0.75
CA TRP A 42 -9.16 -12.73 0.34
C TRP A 42 -9.06 -12.60 -1.19
N ILE A 43 -8.76 -13.70 -1.89
CA ILE A 43 -8.78 -13.78 -3.36
C ILE A 43 -10.15 -13.36 -3.89
N ALA A 44 -11.21 -13.92 -3.32
CA ALA A 44 -12.58 -13.60 -3.72
C ALA A 44 -12.94 -12.14 -3.44
N ARG A 45 -12.53 -11.60 -2.29
CA ARG A 45 -12.77 -10.20 -1.91
C ARG A 45 -12.12 -9.19 -2.85
N TYR A 46 -10.89 -9.45 -3.27
CA TYR A 46 -10.11 -8.53 -4.11
C TYR A 46 -10.06 -8.94 -5.59
N GLY A 47 -10.88 -9.93 -5.99
CA GLY A 47 -10.99 -10.37 -7.38
C GLY A 47 -9.66 -10.86 -7.98
N ARG A 48 -8.81 -11.51 -7.19
CA ARG A 48 -7.48 -11.94 -7.65
C ARG A 48 -7.58 -13.08 -8.66
N ILE A 49 -6.88 -12.92 -9.77
CA ILE A 49 -6.77 -13.92 -10.83
C ILE A 49 -5.29 -14.20 -11.05
N TYR A 50 -4.91 -15.47 -10.93
CA TYR A 50 -3.53 -15.92 -11.14
C TYR A 50 -3.41 -16.69 -12.44
N LYS A 51 -2.23 -16.59 -13.07
CA LYS A 51 -1.93 -17.26 -14.34
C LYS A 51 -2.07 -18.78 -14.24
N ASP A 52 -1.58 -19.37 -13.16
CA ASP A 52 -1.53 -20.80 -12.93
C ASP A 52 -1.46 -21.13 -11.43
N ALA A 53 -1.50 -22.43 -11.11
CA ALA A 53 -1.46 -22.91 -9.74
C ALA A 53 -0.10 -22.65 -9.06
N GLU A 54 0.98 -22.56 -9.83
CA GLU A 54 2.32 -22.27 -9.30
C GLU A 54 2.39 -20.83 -8.81
N GLU A 55 1.93 -19.86 -9.60
CA GLU A 55 1.85 -18.47 -9.18
C GLU A 55 0.87 -18.30 -8.01
N LYS A 56 -0.29 -18.96 -8.02
CA LYS A 56 -1.22 -18.93 -6.87
C LYS A 56 -0.54 -19.45 -5.59
N ASN A 57 0.27 -20.51 -5.68
CA ASN A 57 1.01 -21.04 -4.54
C ASN A 57 2.15 -20.11 -4.09
N ARG A 58 2.84 -19.43 -5.01
CA ARG A 58 3.83 -18.39 -4.69
C ARG A 58 3.17 -17.22 -3.94
N ARG A 59 2.04 -16.73 -4.45
CA ARG A 59 1.24 -15.64 -3.86
C ARG A 59 0.68 -16.01 -2.48
N PHE A 60 0.24 -17.25 -2.31
CA PHE A 60 -0.17 -17.78 -1.00
C PHE A 60 0.94 -17.70 0.05
N LYS A 61 2.19 -18.04 -0.30
CA LYS A 61 3.32 -17.96 0.64
C LYS A 61 3.57 -16.51 1.08
N ILE A 62 3.55 -15.57 0.14
CA ILE A 62 3.72 -14.14 0.42
C ILE A 62 2.57 -13.63 1.30
N PHE A 63 1.33 -14.01 0.97
CA PHE A 63 0.15 -13.71 1.78
C PHE A 63 0.28 -14.23 3.21
N GLU A 64 0.72 -15.48 3.38
CA GLU A 64 0.92 -16.09 4.69
C GLU A 64 1.97 -15.33 5.52
N GLU A 65 3.11 -14.98 4.91
CA GLU A 65 4.17 -14.19 5.53
C GLU A 65 3.67 -12.81 5.96
N ASN A 66 2.94 -12.11 5.09
CA ASN A 66 2.38 -10.79 5.38
C ASN A 66 1.33 -10.84 6.50
N VAL A 67 0.44 -11.84 6.51
CA VAL A 67 -0.55 -12.01 7.59
C VAL A 67 0.16 -12.29 8.93
N LYS A 68 1.17 -13.17 8.93
CA LYS A 68 1.98 -13.43 10.14
C LYS A 68 2.67 -12.16 10.64
N HIS A 69 3.20 -11.34 9.73
CA HIS A 69 3.79 -10.04 10.05
C HIS A 69 2.76 -9.09 10.69
N ILE A 70 1.59 -8.93 10.06
CA ILE A 70 0.49 -8.09 10.55
C ILE A 70 0.06 -8.51 11.96
N GLU A 71 -0.16 -9.80 12.17
CA GLU A 71 -0.59 -10.32 13.47
C GLU A 71 0.50 -10.12 14.53
N ALA A 72 1.77 -10.38 14.21
CA ALA A 72 2.89 -10.17 15.14
C ALA A 72 3.05 -8.69 15.52
N PHE A 73 2.95 -7.80 14.53
CA PHE A 73 3.02 -6.35 14.73
C PHE A 73 1.90 -5.86 15.64
N ASN A 74 0.66 -6.28 15.38
CA ASN A 74 -0.50 -5.89 16.17
C ASN A 74 -0.47 -6.48 17.59
N ARG A 75 0.02 -7.71 17.76
CA ARG A 75 0.21 -8.33 19.08
C ARG A 75 1.26 -7.61 19.93
N ALA A 76 2.33 -7.13 19.31
CA ALA A 76 3.38 -6.40 20.02
C ALA A 76 2.88 -5.08 20.63
N ASN A 77 1.85 -4.46 20.02
CA ASN A 77 1.22 -3.22 20.48
C ASN A 77 2.24 -2.10 20.79
N ALA A 78 3.36 -2.09 20.07
CA ALA A 78 4.50 -1.22 20.32
C ALA A 78 4.44 0.11 19.55
N LYS A 79 3.44 0.26 18.66
CA LYS A 79 3.26 1.42 17.79
C LYS A 79 1.84 1.97 17.95
N HIS A 80 1.65 3.26 17.68
CA HIS A 80 0.36 3.93 17.73
C HIS A 80 -0.54 3.67 16.52
N TYR A 81 -0.15 2.75 15.62
CA TYR A 81 -0.93 2.32 14.48
C TYR A 81 -1.03 0.80 14.45
N LYS A 82 -1.99 0.30 13.68
CA LYS A 82 -2.20 -1.13 13.45
C LYS A 82 -2.09 -1.43 11.97
N LEU A 83 -1.69 -2.65 11.64
CA LEU A 83 -1.71 -3.16 10.28
C LEU A 83 -2.98 -3.96 10.04
N SER A 84 -3.41 -4.03 8.79
CA SER A 84 -4.54 -4.86 8.36
C SER A 84 -4.19 -5.52 7.03
N VAL A 85 -4.76 -6.70 6.80
CA VAL A 85 -4.78 -7.30 5.47
C VAL A 85 -5.54 -6.35 4.54
N ASN A 86 -4.94 -6.03 3.40
CA ASN A 86 -5.53 -5.22 2.33
C ASN A 86 -5.26 -5.89 0.98
N GLU A 87 -5.55 -5.20 -0.12
CA GLU A 87 -5.34 -5.74 -1.47
C GLU A 87 -3.88 -6.09 -1.78
N PHE A 88 -2.89 -5.53 -1.09
CA PHE A 88 -1.47 -5.76 -1.37
C PHE A 88 -0.89 -6.95 -0.61
N ALA A 89 -1.73 -7.73 0.07
CA ALA A 89 -1.28 -8.78 0.97
C ALA A 89 -0.51 -9.91 0.28
N ASP A 90 -0.62 -10.12 -1.03
CA ASP A 90 0.13 -11.12 -1.79
C ASP A 90 1.36 -10.57 -2.54
N LEU A 91 1.77 -9.34 -2.23
CA LEU A 91 2.97 -8.71 -2.77
C LEU A 91 4.10 -8.69 -1.75
N THR A 92 5.34 -8.89 -2.21
CA THR A 92 6.51 -8.53 -1.40
C THR A 92 6.64 -7.01 -1.32
N ASN A 93 7.40 -6.51 -0.33
CA ASN A 93 7.66 -5.07 -0.25
C ASN A 93 8.36 -4.55 -1.51
N GLU A 94 9.27 -5.34 -2.10
CA GLU A 94 9.95 -5.00 -3.35
C GLU A 94 8.97 -4.91 -4.53
N GLU A 95 8.09 -5.89 -4.70
CA GLU A 95 7.06 -5.88 -5.75
C GLU A 95 6.12 -4.66 -5.58
N PHE A 96 5.74 -4.35 -4.33
CA PHE A 96 4.92 -3.20 -4.00
C PHE A 96 5.63 -1.88 -4.36
N THR A 97 6.88 -1.69 -3.95
CA THR A 97 7.61 -0.45 -4.21
C THR A 97 7.94 -0.26 -5.68
N ASN A 98 8.39 -1.32 -6.37
CA ASN A 98 8.85 -1.21 -7.77
C ASN A 98 7.70 -0.92 -8.76
N SER A 99 6.47 -1.26 -8.41
CA SER A 99 5.30 -1.02 -9.27
C SER A 99 4.60 0.31 -9.00
N ARG A 100 4.78 0.91 -7.81
CA ARG A 100 3.94 2.05 -7.36
C ARG A 100 4.71 3.25 -6.84
N ASN A 101 5.92 3.06 -6.30
CA ASN A 101 6.67 4.10 -5.61
C ASN A 101 7.89 4.54 -6.42
N ARG A 102 7.66 5.11 -7.59
CA ARG A 102 8.73 5.61 -8.50
C ARG A 102 8.90 7.13 -8.42
N PHE A 103 8.77 7.71 -7.24
CA PHE A 103 9.15 9.11 -7.04
C PHE A 103 10.65 9.28 -7.26
N LYS A 104 11.03 10.14 -8.22
CA LYS A 104 12.44 10.37 -8.58
C LYS A 104 13.04 11.47 -7.73
N SER A 105 13.26 11.19 -6.45
CA SER A 105 13.90 12.15 -5.54
C SER A 105 15.33 12.45 -6.01
N HIS A 106 15.54 13.58 -6.67
CA HIS A 106 16.84 14.23 -6.62
C HIS A 106 16.95 15.04 -5.32
N VAL A 107 18.18 15.29 -4.88
CA VAL A 107 18.51 16.22 -3.80
C VAL A 107 17.67 17.46 -4.05
N CYS A 108 16.81 17.85 -3.10
CA CYS A 108 16.11 19.11 -3.14
C CYS A 108 17.17 20.18 -3.42
N ALA A 109 17.28 20.61 -4.68
CA ALA A 109 18.02 21.80 -4.98
C ALA A 109 17.28 22.85 -4.17
N SER A 110 17.96 23.38 -3.16
CA SER A 110 17.46 24.46 -2.33
C SER A 110 17.33 25.70 -3.19
N GLN A 111 16.46 25.68 -4.19
CA GLN A 111 15.80 26.86 -4.66
C GLN A 111 14.81 27.19 -3.57
N THR A 112 15.26 28.01 -2.63
CA THR A 112 14.39 28.80 -1.77
C THR A 112 13.38 29.50 -2.67
N THR A 113 12.23 28.89 -2.89
CA THR A 113 11.06 29.62 -3.36
C THR A 113 10.71 30.62 -2.27
N SER A 114 10.19 31.78 -2.67
CA SER A 114 9.84 32.86 -1.75
C SER A 114 8.59 32.53 -0.91
N PHE A 115 8.31 31.26 -0.63
CA PHE A 115 7.22 30.84 0.25
C PHE A 115 7.55 31.28 1.67
N LYS A 116 7.29 32.55 1.92
CA LYS A 116 7.23 33.14 3.23
C LYS A 116 5.79 32.98 3.64
N TYR A 117 5.56 32.34 4.79
CA TYR A 117 4.28 32.46 5.47
C TYR A 117 3.87 33.94 5.42
N GLU A 118 2.64 34.22 5.02
CA GLU A 118 2.01 35.48 5.40
C GLU A 118 2.17 35.64 6.92
N ASN A 119 1.94 36.82 7.48
CA ASN A 119 2.08 37.02 8.92
C ASN A 119 0.95 36.25 9.66
N VAL A 120 1.09 34.92 9.77
CA VAL A 120 0.09 33.99 10.29
C VAL A 120 0.15 34.09 11.81
N THR A 121 -0.75 34.89 12.36
CA THR A 121 -0.83 35.14 13.80
C THR A 121 -1.56 34.03 14.56
N ALA A 122 -2.36 33.21 13.87
CA ALA A 122 -3.11 32.11 14.47
C ALA A 122 -3.25 30.92 13.51
N VAL A 123 -2.70 29.77 13.91
CA VAL A 123 -2.89 28.47 13.23
C VAL A 123 -3.85 27.65 14.08
N PRO A 124 -4.93 27.08 13.51
CA PRO A 124 -5.83 26.23 14.28
C PRO A 124 -5.12 24.96 14.74
N PRO A 125 -5.45 24.43 15.93
CA PRO A 125 -4.81 23.22 16.47
C PRO A 125 -5.09 21.96 15.65
N THR A 126 -6.10 21.99 14.78
CA THR A 126 -6.42 20.92 13.83
C THR A 126 -6.88 21.52 12.50
N MET A 127 -6.55 20.83 11.41
CA MET A 127 -7.01 21.15 10.06
C MET A 127 -7.32 19.85 9.32
N ASP A 128 -8.48 19.81 8.64
CA ASP A 128 -8.88 18.68 7.82
C ASP A 128 -9.54 19.19 6.53
N TRP A 129 -8.79 19.19 5.42
CA TRP A 129 -9.26 19.69 4.13
C TRP A 129 -10.42 18.88 3.56
N ARG A 130 -10.60 17.61 3.97
CA ARG A 130 -11.76 16.80 3.57
C ARG A 130 -13.04 17.42 4.14
N LYS A 131 -13.02 17.84 5.41
CA LYS A 131 -14.14 18.54 6.06
C LYS A 131 -14.37 19.95 5.49
N LYS A 132 -13.40 20.49 4.77
CA LYS A 132 -13.51 21.77 4.06
C LYS A 132 -13.93 21.61 2.59
N GLY A 133 -14.16 20.37 2.13
CA GLY A 133 -14.56 20.08 0.76
C GLY A 133 -13.45 20.28 -0.27
N ALA A 134 -12.18 20.30 0.14
CA ALA A 134 -11.02 20.55 -0.73
C ALA A 134 -10.21 19.27 -1.05
N VAL A 135 -10.87 18.11 -0.97
CA VAL A 135 -10.25 16.80 -1.25
C VAL A 135 -11.28 15.95 -2.00
N THR A 136 -10.90 15.44 -3.16
CA THR A 136 -11.68 14.50 -3.97
C THR A 136 -11.72 13.10 -3.32
N PRO A 137 -12.58 12.18 -3.78
CA PRO A 137 -12.52 10.79 -3.35
C PRO A 137 -11.13 10.17 -3.56
N VAL A 138 -10.77 9.21 -2.72
CA VAL A 138 -9.51 8.46 -2.88
C VAL A 138 -9.52 7.74 -4.23
N LYS A 139 -8.44 7.89 -4.99
CA LYS A 139 -8.22 7.22 -6.29
C LYS A 139 -7.19 6.09 -6.15
N ASP A 140 -7.00 5.30 -7.21
CA ASP A 140 -6.05 4.18 -7.26
C ASP A 140 -5.14 4.30 -8.49
N GLN A 141 -3.82 4.30 -8.25
CA GLN A 141 -2.79 4.36 -9.29
C GLN A 141 -2.46 2.98 -9.90
N GLY A 142 -3.10 1.92 -9.42
CA GLY A 142 -2.92 0.57 -9.94
C GLY A 142 -1.48 0.08 -9.85
N GLN A 143 -0.95 -0.38 -10.98
CA GLN A 143 0.43 -0.91 -11.11
C GLN A 143 1.36 0.05 -11.85
N CYS A 144 1.02 1.34 -11.87
CA CYS A 144 1.80 2.39 -12.50
C CYS A 144 2.55 3.22 -11.43
N GLY A 145 3.82 3.51 -11.67
CA GLY A 145 4.66 4.33 -10.78
C GLY A 145 4.39 5.84 -10.87
N CYS A 146 3.14 6.23 -11.04
CA CYS A 146 2.69 7.61 -11.28
C CYS A 146 2.22 8.33 -10.01
N CYS A 147 2.65 7.91 -8.82
CA CYS A 147 2.27 8.56 -7.55
C CYS A 147 2.55 10.07 -7.52
N TRP A 148 3.54 10.52 -8.28
CA TRP A 148 3.86 11.93 -8.49
C TRP A 148 2.71 12.70 -9.16
N ALA A 149 2.06 12.11 -10.17
CA ALA A 149 0.93 12.72 -10.88
C ALA A 149 -0.29 12.86 -9.98
N PHE A 150 -0.64 11.79 -9.24
CA PHE A 150 -1.72 11.82 -8.23
C PHE A 150 -1.49 12.89 -7.16
N SER A 151 -0.24 13.03 -6.69
CA SER A 151 0.14 14.03 -5.69
C SER A 151 -0.04 15.46 -6.24
N ALA A 152 0.46 15.74 -7.45
CA ALA A 152 0.33 17.05 -8.09
C ALA A 152 -1.13 17.40 -8.42
N VAL A 153 -1.91 16.43 -8.92
CA VAL A 153 -3.33 16.58 -9.19
C VAL A 153 -4.08 16.91 -7.91
N ALA A 154 -3.95 16.11 -6.85
CA ALA A 154 -4.67 16.35 -5.58
C ALA A 154 -4.38 17.74 -4.98
N ALA A 155 -3.12 18.21 -5.07
CA ALA A 155 -2.76 19.56 -4.65
C ALA A 155 -3.45 20.64 -5.53
N THR A 156 -3.51 20.42 -6.84
CA THR A 156 -4.15 21.32 -7.82
C THR A 156 -5.67 21.37 -7.65
N GLU A 157 -6.30 20.23 -7.39
CA GLU A 157 -7.73 20.13 -7.06
C GLU A 157 -8.06 20.90 -5.78
N GLY A 158 -7.25 20.71 -4.73
CA GLY A 158 -7.41 21.39 -3.45
C GLY A 158 -7.31 22.91 -3.58
N ILE A 159 -6.28 23.43 -4.27
CA ILE A 159 -6.14 24.88 -4.45
C ILE A 159 -7.23 25.45 -5.37
N THR A 160 -7.69 24.69 -6.37
CA THR A 160 -8.83 25.05 -7.22
C THR A 160 -10.10 25.22 -6.39
N GLN A 161 -10.40 24.28 -5.48
CA GLN A 161 -11.53 24.43 -4.54
C GLN A 161 -11.38 25.69 -3.68
N LEU A 162 -10.19 25.96 -3.14
CA LEU A 162 -9.98 27.10 -2.25
C LEU A 162 -10.09 28.45 -2.96
N LYS A 163 -9.70 28.51 -4.24
CA LYS A 163 -9.74 29.75 -5.02
C LYS A 163 -11.09 30.00 -5.68
N THR A 164 -11.79 28.94 -6.10
CA THR A 164 -12.99 29.06 -6.94
C THR A 164 -14.27 28.59 -6.25
N GLY A 165 -14.15 27.87 -5.14
CA GLY A 165 -15.26 27.19 -4.48
C GLY A 165 -15.75 25.91 -5.18
N LYS A 166 -15.07 25.46 -6.25
CA LYS A 166 -15.45 24.28 -7.03
C LYS A 166 -14.42 23.16 -6.92
N LEU A 167 -14.87 21.99 -6.48
CA LEU A 167 -14.03 20.80 -6.34
C LEU A 167 -14.20 20.02 -7.63
N ILE A 168 -13.16 20.00 -8.44
CA ILE A 168 -13.15 19.39 -9.76
C ILE A 168 -12.13 18.27 -9.71
N SER A 169 -12.55 17.05 -10.07
CA SER A 169 -11.61 15.94 -10.26
C SER A 169 -10.83 16.15 -11.54
N LEU A 170 -9.51 16.28 -11.46
CA LEU A 170 -8.60 16.50 -12.59
C LEU A 170 -7.95 15.18 -13.01
N SER A 171 -7.44 15.15 -14.23
CA SER A 171 -6.86 13.95 -14.86
C SER A 171 -5.41 13.74 -14.45
N GLU A 172 -5.13 12.63 -13.76
CA GLU A 172 -3.76 12.13 -13.61
C GLU A 172 -3.19 11.60 -14.93
N GLN A 173 -4.06 11.06 -15.79
CA GLN A 173 -3.64 10.48 -17.07
C GLN A 173 -2.99 11.51 -18.00
N GLU A 174 -3.51 12.74 -18.01
CA GLU A 174 -2.91 13.81 -18.82
C GLU A 174 -1.47 14.12 -18.39
N LEU A 175 -1.17 14.10 -17.09
CA LEU A 175 0.22 14.22 -16.62
C LEU A 175 1.03 13.00 -17.04
N VAL A 176 0.49 11.79 -16.86
CA VAL A 176 1.19 10.54 -17.23
C VAL A 176 1.57 10.50 -18.71
N ASP A 177 0.69 10.99 -19.59
CA ASP A 177 0.87 10.91 -21.04
C ASP A 177 1.55 12.14 -21.66
N CYS A 178 1.39 13.32 -21.08
CA CYS A 178 1.82 14.58 -21.69
C CYS A 178 2.99 15.27 -20.97
N ASP A 179 3.15 15.05 -19.66
CA ASP A 179 4.31 15.52 -18.92
C ASP A 179 5.44 14.47 -19.01
N THR A 180 5.99 14.35 -20.21
CA THR A 180 7.11 13.43 -20.53
C THR A 180 8.42 14.18 -20.76
N GLY A 181 8.49 15.45 -20.32
CA GLY A 181 9.67 16.29 -20.42
C GLY A 181 10.60 16.09 -19.23
N GLY A 182 11.92 16.15 -19.45
CA GLY A 182 12.88 16.11 -18.35
C GLY A 182 12.91 14.76 -17.62
N GLU A 183 12.52 14.74 -16.35
CA GLU A 183 12.64 13.57 -15.46
C GLU A 183 11.37 12.70 -15.41
N ASP A 184 10.24 13.23 -15.84
CA ASP A 184 8.94 12.56 -15.79
C ASP A 184 8.81 11.56 -16.93
N GLN A 185 8.45 10.33 -16.56
CA GLN A 185 8.42 9.18 -17.46
C GLN A 185 7.16 8.34 -17.23
N GLY A 186 6.01 9.02 -17.02
CA GLY A 186 4.73 8.37 -16.78
C GLY A 186 4.78 7.36 -15.63
N CYS A 187 4.54 6.08 -15.93
CA CYS A 187 4.61 4.99 -14.96
C CYS A 187 6.02 4.65 -14.47
N GLU A 188 7.08 5.14 -15.13
CA GLU A 188 8.46 4.93 -14.70
C GLU A 188 8.94 5.98 -13.69
N GLY A 189 8.04 6.88 -13.27
CA GLY A 189 8.30 7.83 -12.21
C GLY A 189 8.44 9.27 -12.65
N GLY A 190 8.39 10.18 -11.67
CA GLY A 190 8.35 11.61 -11.90
C GLY A 190 8.32 12.43 -10.60
N LEU A 191 8.03 13.71 -10.73
CA LEU A 191 8.14 14.75 -9.73
C LEU A 191 6.96 15.72 -9.77
N MET A 192 6.46 16.08 -8.60
CA MET A 192 5.34 17.02 -8.49
C MET A 192 5.70 18.43 -8.99
N ASP A 193 6.95 18.87 -8.81
CA ASP A 193 7.36 20.22 -9.21
C ASP A 193 7.34 20.39 -10.74
N ASN A 194 7.83 19.39 -11.48
CA ASN A 194 7.74 19.36 -12.94
C ASN A 194 6.28 19.29 -13.40
N ALA A 195 5.45 18.48 -12.73
CA ALA A 195 4.02 18.43 -13.00
C ALA A 195 3.36 19.81 -12.81
N PHE A 196 3.73 20.57 -11.78
CA PHE A 196 3.22 21.93 -11.60
C PHE A 196 3.70 22.89 -12.69
N ASP A 197 4.94 22.75 -13.17
CA ASP A 197 5.45 23.52 -14.30
C ASP A 197 4.72 23.17 -15.60
N PHE A 198 4.46 21.89 -15.85
CA PHE A 198 3.63 21.42 -16.96
C PHE A 198 2.23 22.02 -16.87
N ILE A 199 1.55 21.93 -15.73
CA ILE A 199 0.19 22.48 -15.54
C ILE A 199 0.15 23.99 -15.85
N GLN A 200 1.17 24.74 -15.42
CA GLN A 200 1.27 26.17 -15.72
C GLN A 200 1.44 26.44 -17.22
N GLN A 201 2.31 25.69 -17.90
CA GLN A 201 2.57 25.82 -19.33
C GLN A 201 1.37 25.38 -20.19
N ASN A 202 0.72 24.28 -19.80
CA ASN A 202 -0.47 23.72 -20.42
C ASN A 202 -1.74 24.54 -20.11
N ARG A 203 -1.65 25.50 -19.16
CA ARG A 203 -2.75 26.36 -18.69
C ARG A 203 -3.88 25.59 -18.00
N GLY A 204 -3.54 24.52 -17.30
CA GLY A 204 -4.46 23.68 -16.55
C GLY A 204 -4.36 22.20 -16.93
N LEU A 205 -5.33 21.43 -16.43
CA LEU A 205 -5.55 20.03 -16.79
C LEU A 205 -7.01 19.85 -17.20
N SER A 206 -7.23 18.83 -18.02
CA SER A 206 -8.50 18.19 -18.27
C SER A 206 -9.07 17.58 -17.00
N THR A 207 -10.38 17.41 -16.98
CA THR A 207 -11.07 16.71 -15.89
C THR A 207 -10.90 15.20 -16.02
N GLU A 208 -10.91 14.48 -14.91
CA GLU A 208 -10.91 13.01 -14.88
C GLU A 208 -12.01 12.41 -15.78
N ALA A 209 -13.19 13.05 -15.85
CA ALA A 209 -14.28 12.59 -16.71
C ALA A 209 -13.99 12.69 -18.22
N ASN A 210 -13.14 13.63 -18.63
CA ASN A 210 -12.83 13.88 -20.04
C ASN A 210 -11.53 13.17 -20.48
N TYR A 211 -10.61 12.95 -19.53
CA TYR A 211 -9.39 12.20 -19.76
C TYR A 211 -9.19 11.22 -18.59
N PRO A 212 -9.90 10.09 -18.60
CA PRO A 212 -9.91 9.16 -17.47
C PRO A 212 -8.60 8.41 -17.32
N TYR A 213 -8.26 8.08 -16.08
CA TYR A 213 -7.11 7.26 -15.73
C TYR A 213 -7.17 5.86 -16.35
N GLN A 214 -6.04 5.38 -16.90
CA GLN A 214 -5.95 4.14 -17.69
C GLN A 214 -5.08 3.03 -17.08
N GLY A 215 -4.48 3.17 -15.88
CA GLY A 215 -3.62 2.10 -15.37
C GLY A 215 -3.26 2.07 -13.92
#